data_AF-A0A7V5GCT8-F1
#
_entry.id   AF-A0A7V5GCT8-F1
#
_cell.length_a   1.000
_cell.length_b   1.000
_cell.length_c   1.000
_cell.angle_alpha   90.00
_cell.angle_beta   90.00
_cell.angle_gamma   90.00
#
_symmetry.space_group_name_H-M   'P 1'
#
loop_
_entity.id
_entity.type
_entity.pdbx_description
1 polymer ?
#
loop_
_entity_poly.entity_id
_entity_poly.type
_entity_poly.pdbx_seq_one_letter_code
_entity_poly.pdbx_strand_id
1 'polypeptide(L)'
;MINGQKKKSDVSGMEFFLVWFFICLPKDILDPILASPIFLGIGLVLNRVTDVVVMMILGLWALLRLKEFPTGSFFSAFTFEMVPILGAILPSWSGWILYVYIKQKIGEREMKVIKK
;
A
#
# COMPACT_ATOMS: atom_id res chain seq x y z
N MET A 1 15.83 27.32 18.19
CA MET A 1 14.42 27.28 17.73
C MET A 1 14.41 27.02 16.23
N ILE A 2 14.40 25.75 15.80
CA ILE A 2 14.28 25.42 14.38
C ILE A 2 12.80 25.18 14.12
N ASN A 3 12.17 26.18 13.52
CA ASN A 3 10.79 26.17 13.10
C ASN A 3 10.67 25.24 11.89
N GLY A 4 10.67 23.92 12.16
CA GLY A 4 10.52 22.87 11.16
C GLY A 4 9.11 22.93 10.60
N GLN A 5 8.95 23.68 9.51
CA GLN A 5 7.74 23.70 8.69
C GLN A 5 7.32 22.25 8.43
N LYS A 6 6.31 21.76 9.15
CA LYS A 6 5.68 20.46 8.92
C LYS A 6 5.12 20.51 7.49
N LYS A 7 5.90 20.03 6.52
CA LYS A 7 5.50 19.88 5.11
C LYS A 7 4.16 19.14 5.11
N LYS A 8 3.10 19.88 4.75
CA LYS A 8 1.73 19.37 4.74
C LYS A 8 1.65 18.45 3.53
N SER A 9 1.68 17.15 3.76
CA SER A 9 1.40 16.18 2.71
C SER A 9 -0.09 16.28 2.41
N ASP A 10 -0.49 17.22 1.54
CA ASP A 10 -1.84 17.26 0.94
C ASP A 10 -1.93 16.13 -0.10
N VAL A 11 -1.70 14.90 0.33
CA VAL A 11 -2.08 13.73 -0.46
C VAL A 11 -3.60 13.70 -0.43
N SER A 12 -4.19 14.18 -1.52
CA SER A 12 -5.63 14.21 -1.68
C SER A 12 -6.18 12.79 -1.60
N GLY A 13 -7.37 12.60 -1.03
CA GLY A 13 -8.05 11.31 -1.07
C GLY A 13 -8.18 10.75 -2.49
N MET A 14 -8.15 11.64 -3.50
CA MET A 14 -8.12 11.27 -4.91
C MET A 14 -6.80 10.59 -5.33
N GLU A 15 -5.65 10.99 -4.78
CA GLU A 15 -4.38 10.31 -5.04
C GLU A 15 -4.38 8.90 -4.45
N PHE A 16 -4.89 8.73 -3.23
CA PHE A 16 -5.08 7.40 -2.64
C PHE A 16 -6.00 6.52 -3.49
N PHE A 17 -7.11 7.08 -3.98
CA PHE A 17 -8.03 6.37 -4.85
C PHE A 17 -7.38 5.99 -6.18
N LEU A 18 -6.60 6.89 -6.80
CA LEU A 18 -5.90 6.58 -8.05
C LEU A 18 -4.87 5.47 -7.87
N VAL A 19 -4.04 5.53 -6.82
CA VAL A 19 -3.05 4.48 -6.55
C VAL A 19 -3.74 3.15 -6.27
N TRP A 20 -4.81 3.17 -5.49
CA TRP A 20 -5.63 1.98 -5.23
C TRP A 20 -6.24 1.40 -6.51
N PHE A 21 -6.87 2.24 -7.34
CA PHE A 21 -7.58 1.82 -8.54
C PHE A 21 -6.66 1.37 -9.67
N PHE A 22 -5.51 2.04 -9.86
CA PHE A 22 -4.58 1.72 -10.96
C PHE A 22 -3.54 0.66 -10.60
N ILE A 23 -3.20 0.48 -9.32
CA ILE A 23 -2.11 -0.41 -8.92
C ILE A 23 -2.63 -1.59 -8.10
N CYS A 24 -3.34 -1.32 -7.00
CA CYS A 24 -3.79 -2.38 -6.11
C CYS A 24 -4.90 -3.22 -6.75
N LEU A 25 -5.90 -2.60 -7.36
CA LEU A 25 -7.07 -3.31 -7.90
C LEU A 25 -6.72 -4.27 -9.05
N PRO A 26 -5.89 -3.90 -10.05
CA PRO A 26 -5.44 -4.87 -11.05
C PRO A 26 -4.61 -6.00 -10.45
N LYS A 27 -3.80 -5.72 -9.41
CA LYS A 27 -2.99 -6.74 -8.76
C LYS A 27 -3.85 -7.73 -7.97
N ASP A 28 -4.78 -7.23 -7.16
CA ASP A 28 -5.70 -8.06 -6.36
C ASP A 28 -6.58 -8.97 -7.26
N ILE A 29 -6.87 -8.55 -8.51
CA ILE A 29 -7.57 -9.39 -9.50
C ILE A 29 -6.62 -10.41 -10.13
N LEU A 30 -5.36 -10.05 -10.37
CA LEU A 30 -4.35 -10.93 -10.93
C LEU A 30 -3.92 -12.03 -9.96
N ASP A 31 -3.93 -11.78 -8.66
CA ASP A 31 -3.56 -12.74 -7.62
C ASP A 31 -4.29 -14.08 -7.71
N PRO A 32 -5.63 -14.15 -7.68
CA PRO A 32 -6.36 -15.42 -7.78
C PRO A 32 -6.25 -16.05 -9.18
N ILE A 33 -6.03 -15.26 -10.23
CA ILE A 33 -5.85 -15.75 -11.60
C ILE A 33 -4.49 -16.45 -11.75
N LEU A 34 -3.43 -15.82 -11.27
CA LEU A 34 -2.05 -16.31 -11.36
C LEU A 34 -1.73 -17.38 -10.31
N ALA A 35 -2.42 -17.36 -9.16
CA ALA A 35 -2.37 -18.41 -8.15
C ALA A 35 -3.26 -19.61 -8.49
N SER A 36 -4.03 -19.55 -9.58
CA SER A 36 -4.88 -20.67 -9.99
C SER A 36 -4.02 -21.89 -10.36
N PRO A 37 -4.48 -23.12 -10.05
CA PRO A 37 -3.75 -24.35 -10.33
C PRO A 37 -3.55 -24.61 -11.84
N ILE A 38 -4.20 -23.82 -12.71
CA ILE A 38 -4.06 -23.88 -14.17
C ILE A 38 -2.68 -23.39 -14.61
N PHE A 39 -2.08 -22.43 -13.89
CA PHE A 39 -0.78 -21.83 -14.23
C PHE A 39 0.39 -22.36 -13.38
N LEU A 40 0.27 -23.60 -12.87
CA LEU A 40 1.23 -24.25 -11.96
C LEU A 40 2.71 -23.92 -12.27
N GLY A 41 3.41 -23.38 -11.26
CA GLY A 41 4.83 -22.99 -11.33
C GLY A 41 5.07 -21.60 -11.92
N ILE A 42 4.78 -21.40 -13.20
CA ILE A 42 5.06 -20.14 -13.91
C ILE A 42 4.15 -18.99 -13.42
N GLY A 43 2.87 -19.28 -13.16
CA GLY A 43 1.91 -18.32 -12.62
C GLY A 43 2.33 -17.80 -11.24
N LEU A 44 2.85 -18.69 -10.38
CA LEU A 44 3.39 -18.30 -9.06
C LEU A 44 4.63 -17.42 -9.19
N VAL A 45 5.55 -17.75 -10.09
CA VAL A 45 6.74 -16.92 -10.34
C VAL A 45 6.34 -15.54 -10.87
N LEU A 46 5.43 -15.48 -11.83
CA LEU A 46 4.90 -14.23 -12.36
C LEU A 46 4.20 -13.42 -11.28
N ASN A 47 3.40 -14.06 -10.42
CA ASN A 47 2.71 -13.39 -9.33
C ASN A 47 3.73 -12.73 -8.37
N ARG A 48 4.79 -13.45 -8.01
CA ARG A 48 5.87 -12.94 -7.16
C ARG A 48 6.63 -11.79 -7.79
N VAL A 49 6.91 -11.86 -9.10
CA VAL A 49 7.55 -10.75 -9.82
C VAL A 49 6.65 -9.52 -9.79
N THR A 50 5.35 -9.69 -10.04
CA THR A 50 4.39 -8.57 -9.99
C THR A 50 4.25 -8.00 -8.57
N ASP A 51 4.28 -8.83 -7.53
CA ASP A 51 4.30 -8.37 -6.12
C ASP A 51 5.49 -7.47 -5.84
N VAL A 52 6.68 -7.88 -6.28
CA VAL A 52 7.91 -7.11 -6.05
C VAL A 52 7.86 -5.78 -6.82
N VAL A 53 7.34 -5.78 -8.04
CA VAL A 53 7.15 -4.54 -8.81
C VAL A 53 6.14 -3.61 -8.14
N VAL A 54 4.99 -4.12 -7.72
CA VAL A 54 3.95 -3.35 -7.01
C VAL A 54 4.52 -2.80 -5.70
N MET A 55 5.28 -3.61 -4.94
CA MET A 55 6.01 -3.16 -3.75
C MET A 55 6.92 -1.99 -4.08
N MET A 56 7.75 -2.09 -5.12
CA MET A 56 8.67 -1.01 -5.48
C MET A 56 7.93 0.28 -5.84
N ILE A 57 6.84 0.20 -6.60
CA ILE A 57 6.06 1.37 -7.02
C ILE A 57 5.35 2.00 -5.80
N LEU A 58 4.69 1.20 -4.98
CA LEU A 58 4.00 1.66 -3.77
C LEU A 58 4.98 2.21 -2.73
N GLY A 59 6.13 1.56 -2.57
CA GLY A 59 7.21 2.01 -1.70
C GLY A 59 7.78 3.35 -2.16
N LEU A 60 8.07 3.50 -3.45
CA LEU A 60 8.54 4.78 -4.02
C LEU A 60 7.49 5.89 -3.85
N TRP A 61 6.23 5.58 -4.15
CA TRP A 61 5.12 6.52 -3.97
C TRP A 61 5.00 6.95 -2.50
N ALA A 62 5.03 6.01 -1.56
CA ALA A 62 4.97 6.31 -0.14
C ALA A 62 6.18 7.10 0.35
N LEU A 63 7.39 6.81 -0.12
CA LEU A 63 8.58 7.61 0.22
C LEU A 63 8.49 9.05 -0.28
N LEU A 64 7.91 9.27 -1.47
CA LEU A 64 7.79 10.59 -2.07
C LEU A 64 6.63 11.41 -1.50
N ARG A 65 5.52 10.76 -1.13
CA ARG A 65 4.27 11.40 -0.73
C ARG A 65 4.01 11.39 0.76
N LEU A 66 4.39 10.34 1.48
CA LEU A 66 4.16 10.24 2.92
C LEU A 66 5.27 10.96 3.68
N LYS A 67 4.88 11.65 4.75
CA LYS A 67 5.79 12.36 5.62
C LYS A 67 6.59 11.41 6.55
N GLU A 68 5.96 10.31 6.95
CA GLU A 68 6.55 9.23 7.73
C GLU A 68 6.26 7.92 7.02
N PHE A 69 7.31 7.24 6.57
CA PHE A 69 7.15 5.96 5.88
C PHE A 69 6.74 4.89 6.89
N PRO A 70 5.56 4.25 6.73
CA PRO A 70 5.10 3.23 7.65
C PRO A 70 5.79 1.89 7.32
N THR A 71 7.09 1.81 7.59
CA THR A 71 7.94 0.63 7.33
C THR A 71 7.32 -0.65 7.90
N GLY A 72 6.88 -0.62 9.16
CA GLY A 72 6.33 -1.80 9.82
C GLY A 72 5.10 -2.39 9.12
N SER A 73 4.11 -1.56 8.77
CA SER A 73 2.90 -2.05 8.11
C SER A 73 3.12 -2.38 6.62
N PHE A 74 4.09 -1.72 5.98
CA PHE A 74 4.46 -2.00 4.60
C PHE A 74 5.15 -3.37 4.47
N PHE A 75 6.10 -3.66 5.36
CA PHE A 75 6.76 -4.98 5.40
C PHE A 75 5.81 -6.09 5.80
N SER A 76 4.84 -5.84 6.69
CA SER A 76 3.83 -6.86 7.01
C SER A 76 2.97 -7.19 5.80
N ALA A 77 2.48 -6.18 5.06
CA ALA A 77 1.68 -6.40 3.86
C ALA A 77 2.46 -7.21 2.81
N PHE A 78 3.73 -6.87 2.58
CA PHE A 78 4.61 -7.63 1.69
C PHE A 78 4.83 -9.08 2.16
N THR A 79 4.99 -9.30 3.45
CA THR A 79 5.20 -10.65 4.01
C THR A 79 3.93 -11.51 3.85
N PHE A 80 2.74 -10.91 3.99
CA PHE A 80 1.47 -11.59 3.73
C PHE A 80 1.35 -12.02 2.27
N GLU A 81 1.73 -11.15 1.33
CA GLU A 81 1.74 -11.49 -0.10
C GLU A 81 2.69 -12.65 -0.39
N MET A 82 3.87 -12.67 0.22
CA MET A 82 4.87 -13.73 0.04
C MET A 82 4.42 -15.12 0.51
N VAL A 83 3.33 -15.22 1.27
CA VAL A 83 2.70 -16.50 1.61
C VAL A 83 1.66 -16.86 0.54
N PRO A 84 1.83 -17.96 -0.22
CA PRO A 84 0.99 -18.28 -1.39
C PRO A 84 -0.51 -18.35 -1.11
N ILE A 85 -0.88 -18.81 0.08
CA ILE A 85 -2.28 -18.97 0.49
C ILE A 85 -2.87 -17.65 0.98
N LEU A 86 -2.05 -16.79 1.62
CA LEU A 86 -2.54 -15.55 2.22
C LEU A 86 -2.63 -14.42 1.19
N GLY A 87 -1.64 -14.28 0.29
CA GLY A 87 -1.66 -13.28 -0.79
C GLY A 87 -2.79 -13.49 -1.80
N ALA A 88 -3.20 -14.73 -2.03
CA ALA A 88 -4.32 -15.03 -2.93
C ALA A 88 -5.71 -14.71 -2.34
N ILE A 89 -5.82 -14.55 -1.01
CA ILE A 89 -7.10 -14.39 -0.30
C ILE A 89 -7.24 -12.97 0.27
N LEU A 90 -6.14 -12.39 0.71
CA LEU A 90 -6.13 -11.08 1.34
C LEU A 90 -5.61 -10.03 0.36
N PRO A 91 -6.40 -8.98 0.04
CA PRO A 91 -5.93 -7.89 -0.79
C PRO A 91 -4.99 -6.99 0.04
N SER A 92 -3.76 -7.45 0.27
CA SER A 92 -2.84 -6.87 1.26
C SER A 92 -2.41 -5.47 0.88
N TRP A 93 -2.25 -5.20 -0.43
CA TRP A 93 -1.93 -3.87 -0.96
C TRP A 93 -3.07 -2.88 -0.80
N SER A 94 -4.30 -3.30 -1.09
CA SER A 94 -5.50 -2.49 -0.83
C SER A 94 -5.69 -2.20 0.65
N GLY A 95 -5.51 -3.22 1.51
CA GLY A 95 -5.57 -3.08 2.96
C GLY A 95 -4.51 -2.11 3.49
N TRP A 96 -3.28 -2.19 2.96
CA TRP A 96 -2.22 -1.27 3.35
C TRP A 96 -2.51 0.19 2.94
N ILE A 97 -2.98 0.42 1.71
CA ILE A 97 -3.37 1.78 1.27
C ILE A 97 -4.48 2.34 2.17
N LEU A 98 -5.49 1.53 2.49
CA LEU A 98 -6.57 1.95 3.38
C LEU A 98 -6.05 2.27 4.78
N TYR A 99 -5.13 1.46 5.32
CA TYR A 99 -4.48 1.72 6.61
C TYR A 99 -3.75 3.06 6.61
N VAL A 100 -2.96 3.34 5.57
CA VAL A 100 -2.23 4.62 5.44
C VAL A 100 -3.20 5.80 5.35
N TYR A 101 -4.28 5.66 4.58
CA TYR A 101 -5.32 6.68 4.46
C TYR A 101 -5.98 6.99 5.82
N ILE A 102 -6.35 5.97 6.59
CA ILE A 102 -6.94 6.13 7.92
C ILE A 102 -5.94 6.77 8.89
N LYS A 103 -4.68 6.31 8.90
CA LYS A 103 -3.63 6.86 9.76
C LYS A 103 -3.42 8.35 9.50
N GLN A 104 -3.42 8.76 8.23
CA GLN A 104 -3.30 10.17 7.85
C GLN A 104 -4.53 10.99 8.30
N LYS A 105 -5.74 10.46 8.11
CA LYS A 105 -6.97 11.11 8.58
C LYS A 105 -7.04 11.29 10.09
N ILE A 106 -6.54 10.32 10.87
CA ILE A 106 -6.48 10.41 12.33
C ILE A 106 -5.48 11.50 12.75
N GLY A 107 -4.28 11.50 12.17
CA GLY A 107 -3.28 12.54 12.45
C GLY A 107 -3.74 13.96 12.09
N GLU A 108 -4.53 14.12 11.03
CA GLU A 108 -5.17 15.40 10.68
C GLU A 108 -6.20 15.86 11.74
N ARG A 109 -6.96 14.93 12.33
CA ARG A 109 -7.95 15.25 13.37
C ARG A 109 -7.28 15.70 14.66
N GLU A 110 -6.25 14.99 15.12
CA GLU A 110 -5.53 15.34 16.36
C GLU A 110 -4.89 16.72 16.28
N MET A 111 -4.29 17.06 15.13
CA MET A 111 -3.72 18.39 14.88
C MET A 111 -4.77 19.52 14.86
N LYS A 112 -6.02 19.22 14.52
CA LYS A 112 -7.14 20.20 14.58
C LYS A 112 -7.66 20.39 16.00
N VAL A 113 -7.63 19.35 16.84
CA VAL A 113 -8.06 19.43 18.24
C VAL A 113 -7.08 20.24 19.08
N ILE A 114 -5.76 20.09 18.85
CA ILE A 114 -4.71 20.81 19.62
C ILE A 114 -4.67 22.32 19.30
N LYS A 115 -5.24 22.75 18.18
CA LYS A 115 -5.27 24.17 17.76
C LYS A 115 -6.50 24.95 18.26
N LYS A 116 -7.42 24.29 18.98
CA LYS A 116 -8.69 24.87 19.43
C LYS A 116 -8.63 25.11 20.93
#